data_AF-A0A961BR14-F1
#
_entry.id   AF-A0A961BR14-F1
#
_cell.length_a   1.000
_cell.length_b   1.000
_cell.length_c   1.000
_cell.angle_alpha   90.00
_cell.angle_beta   90.00
_cell.angle_gamma   90.00
#
_symmetry.space_group_name_H-M   'P 1'
#
loop_
_entity.id
_entity.type
_entity.pdbx_description
1 polymer ?
#
loop_
_entity_poly.entity_id
_entity_poly.type
_entity_poly.pdbx_seq_one_letter_code
_entity_poly.pdbx_strand_id
1 'polypeptide(L)'
;MLPVDVALPTEIADRLGVATMTIRPMVRGELDELVAWAAGEGWNPGLDDAEVFWTTDPDGFVAAAIGDELIGGGSIVSYDGRYGFMGFFIV
;
A
#
# COMPACT_ATOMS: atom_id res chain seq x y z
N MET A 1 6.91 -8.65 9.12
CA MET A 1 5.51 -8.68 9.56
C MET A 1 4.81 -9.81 8.82
N LEU A 2 4.10 -10.72 9.49
CA LEU A 2 3.30 -11.75 8.79
C LEU A 2 2.02 -11.07 8.25
N PRO A 3 1.48 -11.49 7.09
CA PRO A 3 0.26 -10.91 6.55
C PRO A 3 -0.90 -11.10 7.54
N VAL A 4 -1.67 -10.04 7.77
CA VAL A 4 -2.90 -10.06 8.57
C VAL A 4 -4.04 -10.33 7.60
N ASP A 5 -4.62 -11.52 7.67
CA ASP A 5 -5.70 -11.93 6.76
C ASP A 5 -7.04 -11.34 7.25
N VAL A 6 -7.47 -10.24 6.64
CA VAL A 6 -8.78 -9.59 6.87
C VAL A 6 -9.84 -10.05 5.86
N ALA A 7 -9.52 -11.05 5.03
CA ALA A 7 -10.40 -11.53 3.96
C ALA A 7 -11.40 -12.59 4.44
N LEU A 8 -12.57 -12.64 3.76
CA LEU A 8 -13.46 -13.79 3.81
C LEU A 8 -12.69 -15.04 3.34
N PRO A 9 -12.98 -16.25 3.87
CA PRO A 9 -12.40 -17.49 3.35
C PRO A 9 -12.56 -17.54 1.82
N THR A 10 -11.47 -17.80 1.10
CA THR A 10 -11.38 -17.71 -0.37
C THR A 10 -12.52 -18.45 -1.09
N GLU A 11 -12.96 -19.60 -0.55
CA GLU A 11 -14.09 -20.37 -1.08
C GLU A 11 -15.44 -19.63 -1.10
N ILE A 12 -15.66 -18.67 -0.18
CA ILE A 12 -16.87 -17.85 -0.14
C ILE A 12 -16.77 -16.69 -1.14
N ALA A 13 -15.60 -16.06 -1.25
CA ALA A 13 -15.36 -14.97 -2.20
C ALA A 13 -15.53 -15.45 -3.65
N ASP A 14 -14.97 -16.62 -3.98
CA ASP A 14 -15.08 -17.25 -5.30
C ASP A 14 -16.52 -17.59 -5.67
N ARG A 15 -17.32 -18.10 -4.71
CA ARG A 15 -18.73 -18.44 -4.92
C ARG A 15 -19.63 -17.23 -5.14
N LEU A 16 -19.23 -16.06 -4.64
CA LEU A 16 -19.98 -14.81 -4.76
C LEU A 16 -19.49 -13.96 -5.94
N GLY A 17 -18.43 -14.40 -6.65
CA GLY A 17 -17.82 -13.62 -7.73
C GLY A 17 -17.18 -12.32 -7.24
N VAL A 18 -16.74 -12.29 -5.98
CA VAL A 18 -16.11 -11.10 -5.38
C VAL A 18 -14.60 -11.32 -5.44
N ALA A 19 -13.90 -10.43 -6.16
CA ALA A 19 -12.45 -10.50 -6.26
C ALA A 19 -11.81 -10.30 -4.86
N THR A 20 -10.85 -11.15 -4.51
CA THR A 20 -10.18 -11.09 -3.21
C THR A 20 -9.08 -10.03 -3.27
N MET A 21 -9.19 -9.02 -2.40
CA MET A 21 -8.14 -8.04 -2.17
C MET A 21 -7.10 -8.61 -1.22
N THR A 22 -5.83 -8.39 -1.52
CA THR A 22 -4.70 -8.71 -0.66
C THR A 22 -3.99 -7.44 -0.21
N ILE A 23 -3.39 -7.47 0.97
CA ILE A 23 -2.45 -6.44 1.44
C ILE A 23 -1.07 -7.08 1.49
N ARG A 24 -0.11 -6.48 0.80
CA ARG A 24 1.26 -7.00 0.67
C ARG A 24 2.29 -5.87 0.77
N PRO A 25 3.57 -6.19 1.02
CA PRO A 25 4.64 -5.23 0.82
C PRO A 25 4.56 -4.63 -0.59
N MET A 26 4.69 -3.32 -0.66
CA MET A 26 4.76 -2.59 -1.92
C MET A 26 6.10 -2.86 -2.60
N VAL A 27 6.16 -2.82 -3.93
CA VAL A 27 7.43 -2.73 -4.67
C VAL A 27 7.71 -1.30 -5.11
N ARG A 28 8.98 -0.94 -5.32
CA ARG A 28 9.37 0.46 -5.55
C ARG A 28 8.53 1.15 -6.64
N GLY A 29 8.31 0.50 -7.78
CA GLY A 29 7.56 1.10 -8.89
C GLY A 29 6.10 1.46 -8.54
N GLU A 30 5.48 0.74 -7.61
CA GLU A 30 4.09 1.02 -7.18
C GLU A 30 4.00 2.31 -6.36
N LEU A 31 5.08 2.69 -5.66
CA LEU A 31 5.12 3.98 -4.97
C LEU A 31 5.10 5.16 -5.95
N ASP A 32 5.76 5.04 -7.11
CA ASP A 32 5.69 6.09 -8.14
C ASP A 32 4.26 6.23 -8.68
N GLU A 33 3.58 5.10 -8.84
CA GLU A 33 2.18 5.08 -9.28
C GLU A 33 1.26 5.76 -8.26
N LEU A 34 1.40 5.46 -6.97
CA LEU A 34 0.63 6.14 -5.92
C LEU A 34 0.92 7.65 -5.84
N VAL A 35 2.18 8.06 -6.02
CA VAL A 35 2.55 9.49 -6.07
C VAL A 35 1.95 10.18 -7.29
N ALA A 36 1.92 9.50 -8.44
CA ALA A 36 1.26 10.01 -9.63
C ALA A 36 -0.26 10.16 -9.43
N TRP A 37 -0.91 9.21 -8.76
CA TRP A 37 -2.33 9.32 -8.39
C TRP A 37 -2.56 10.52 -7.46
N ALA A 38 -1.72 10.69 -6.44
CA ALA A 38 -1.83 11.81 -5.50
C ALA A 38 -1.69 13.17 -6.23
N ALA A 39 -0.72 13.29 -7.14
CA ALA A 39 -0.61 14.47 -8.00
C ALA A 39 -1.85 14.67 -8.87
N GLY A 40 -2.41 13.59 -9.42
CA GLY A 40 -3.66 13.60 -10.21
C GLY A 40 -4.88 14.08 -9.42
N GLU A 41 -4.95 13.78 -8.12
CA GLU A 41 -5.97 14.28 -7.20
C GLU A 41 -5.75 15.75 -6.75
N GLY A 42 -4.64 16.36 -7.16
CA GLY A 42 -4.29 17.74 -6.80
C GLY A 42 -3.55 17.86 -5.47
N TRP A 43 -3.00 16.77 -4.94
CA TRP A 43 -2.05 16.85 -3.84
C TRP A 43 -0.73 17.44 -4.37
N ASN A 44 0.15 17.89 -3.47
CA ASN A 44 1.43 18.51 -3.82
C ASN A 44 2.62 17.62 -3.40
N PRO A 45 2.82 16.44 -4.01
CA PRO A 45 3.98 15.62 -3.73
C PRO A 45 5.26 16.33 -4.18
N GLY A 46 6.29 16.25 -3.34
CA GLY A 46 7.63 16.73 -3.65
C GLY A 46 8.31 15.86 -4.72
N LEU A 47 9.26 16.47 -5.43
CA LEU A 47 10.01 15.80 -6.52
C LEU A 47 10.76 14.55 -6.04
N ASP A 48 11.28 14.60 -4.80
CA ASP A 48 12.12 13.55 -4.23
C ASP A 48 11.39 12.73 -3.15
N ASP A 49 10.10 12.99 -2.91
CA ASP A 49 9.35 12.35 -1.82
C ASP A 49 9.42 10.82 -1.94
N ALA A 50 9.12 10.27 -3.12
CA ALA A 50 9.14 8.83 -3.36
C ALA A 50 10.51 8.20 -3.07
N GLU A 51 11.61 8.85 -3.48
CA GLU A 51 12.97 8.32 -3.31
C GLU A 51 13.41 8.38 -1.84
N VAL A 52 13.20 9.52 -1.19
CA VAL A 52 13.63 9.76 0.20
C VAL A 52 12.88 8.84 1.16
N PHE A 53 11.55 8.75 1.03
CA PHE A 53 10.78 7.90 1.94
C PHE A 53 11.05 6.41 1.69
N TRP A 54 11.14 5.97 0.44
CA TRP A 54 11.46 4.57 0.12
C TRP A 54 12.83 4.15 0.67
N THR A 55 13.85 5.00 0.52
CA THR A 55 15.21 4.69 1.00
C THR A 55 15.28 4.66 2.53
N THR A 56 14.39 5.39 3.21
CA THR A 56 14.32 5.45 4.67
C THR A 56 13.76 4.15 5.25
N ASP A 57 12.65 3.65 4.72
CA ASP A 57 12.00 2.42 5.19
C ASP A 57 11.15 1.78 4.07
N PRO A 58 11.71 0.88 3.24
CA PRO A 58 10.96 0.24 2.16
C PRO A 58 9.91 -0.74 2.67
N ASP A 59 10.13 -1.34 3.84
CA ASP A 59 9.18 -2.27 4.46
C ASP A 59 7.96 -1.54 5.07
N GLY A 60 8.06 -0.20 5.19
CA GLY A 60 7.00 0.66 5.66
C GLY A 60 5.89 0.93 4.64
N PHE A 61 5.99 0.44 3.39
CA PHE A 61 4.98 0.66 2.36
C PHE A 61 4.15 -0.59 2.08
N VAL A 62 2.83 -0.40 2.01
CA VAL A 62 1.85 -1.48 1.77
C VAL A 62 1.02 -1.20 0.53
N ALA A 63 0.88 -2.22 -0.30
CA ALA A 63 0.01 -2.22 -1.47
C ALA A 63 -1.27 -3.00 -1.16
N ALA A 64 -2.41 -2.43 -1.53
CA ALA A 64 -3.67 -3.15 -1.69
C ALA A 64 -3.77 -3.60 -3.14
N ALA A 65 -4.01 -4.90 -3.37
CA ALA A 65 -4.00 -5.47 -4.71
C ALA A 65 -5.13 -6.48 -4.93
N ILE A 66 -5.68 -6.51 -6.14
CA ILE A 66 -6.56 -7.58 -6.62
C ILE A 66 -5.77 -8.37 -7.66
N GLY A 67 -5.36 -9.60 -7.30
CA GLY A 67 -4.35 -10.31 -8.09
C GLY A 67 -3.04 -9.53 -8.11
N ASP A 68 -2.54 -9.24 -9.31
CA ASP A 68 -1.32 -8.44 -9.52
C ASP A 68 -1.60 -6.94 -9.69
N GLU A 69 -2.87 -6.54 -9.75
CA GLU A 69 -3.28 -5.15 -9.97
C GLU A 69 -3.23 -4.36 -8.66
N LEU A 70 -2.44 -3.28 -8.64
CA LEU A 70 -2.43 -2.30 -7.56
C LEU A 70 -3.74 -1.51 -7.59
N ILE A 71 -4.47 -1.49 -6.47
CA ILE A 71 -5.74 -0.77 -6.34
C ILE A 71 -5.72 0.31 -5.24
N GLY A 72 -4.55 0.52 -4.64
CA GLY A 72 -4.38 1.44 -3.52
C GLY A 72 -3.19 1.08 -2.65
N GLY A 73 -2.93 1.91 -1.66
CA GLY A 73 -1.90 1.61 -0.68
C GLY A 73 -1.64 2.75 0.27
N GLY A 74 -0.50 2.67 0.94
CA GLY A 74 0.00 3.74 1.79
C GLY A 74 1.22 3.33 2.59
N SER A 75 1.53 4.13 3.61
CA SER A 75 2.68 3.94 4.50
C SER A 75 2.24 3.60 5.92
N ILE A 76 2.93 2.64 6.52
CA ILE A 76 2.78 2.14 7.90
C ILE A 76 4.20 1.93 8.45
N VAL A 77 4.72 2.93 9.14
CA VAL A 77 6.10 2.96 9.63
C VAL A 77 6.15 2.69 11.13
N SER A 78 7.05 1.81 11.56
CA SER A 78 7.28 1.46 12.97
C SER A 78 8.60 2.04 13.48
N TYR A 79 8.55 2.76 14.59
CA TYR A 79 9.74 3.30 15.24
C TYR A 79 10.15 2.42 16.42
N ASP A 80 10.97 1.41 16.14
CA ASP A 80 11.50 0.45 17.12
C ASP A 80 10.38 -0.27 17.93
N GLY A 81 9.20 -0.45 17.33
CA GLY A 81 8.05 -1.06 17.98
C GLY A 81 7.45 -0.26 19.15
N ARG A 82 7.84 1.02 19.31
CA ARG A 82 7.36 1.88 20.42
C ARG A 82 6.22 2.79 20.02
N TYR A 83 6.24 3.26 18.78
CA TYR A 83 5.21 4.10 18.18
C TYR A 83 5.19 3.86 16.67
N GLY A 84 4.06 4.17 16.04
CA GLY A 84 3.88 4.01 14.61
C GLY A 84 3.22 5.23 13.98
N PHE A 85 3.55 5.46 12.72
CA PHE A 85 2.88 6.42 11.86
C PHE A 85 2.20 5.68 10.72
N MET A 86 0.99 6.08 10.37
CA MET A 86 0.33 5.60 9.16
C MET A 86 -0.26 6.76 8.39
N GLY A 87 -0.08 6.77 7.08
CA GLY A 87 -0.51 7.86 6.22
C GLY A 87 -0.22 7.59 4.75
N PHE A 88 -0.42 8.61 3.91
CA PHE A 88 -0.32 8.50 2.45
C PHE A 88 -1.28 7.43 1.88
N PHE A 89 -2.50 7.38 2.42
CA PHE A 89 -3.53 6.46 1.93
C PHE A 89 -4.16 7.01 0.65
N ILE A 90 -4.11 6.23 -0.42
CA ILE A 90 -4.69 6.59 -1.72
C ILE A 90 -5.22 5.34 -2.44
N VAL A 91 -6.27 5.51 -3.23
CA VAL A 91 -7.02 4.47 -3.97
C VAL A 91 -7.47 4.99 -5.33
#